data_AF-A0A9N9D0E0-F1
#
_entry.id   AF-A0A9N9D0E0-F1
#
_cell.length_a   1.000
_cell.length_b   1.000
_cell.length_c   1.000
_cell.angle_alpha   90.00
_cell.angle_beta   90.00
_cell.angle_gamma   90.00
#
_symmetry.space_group_name_H-M   'P 1'
#
loop_
_entity.id
_entity.type
_entity.pdbx_description
1 polymer ?
#
loop_
_entity_poly.entity_id
_entity_poly.type
_entity_poly.pdbx_seq_one_letter_code
_entity_poly.pdbx_strand_id
1 'polypeptide(L)'
;TCFLETWKRYNAALQFDWDVLEFEKEELPRPEFVGTMVRKSPITFKQEIHFPFGKRLRKLFVSGMIVFVSICIVTVTIGVLLIYPQRLFAYGNAWGSVVVGLINLATVITLNMVYSQSAIWLTDFENHRTATSYEDSLTLKIYLFDFVNFYSALFYIMLFKQKFFHSDTDKDGCQFQSCLTELTIQLAIILIGKQAVGQFQELLLPWILRKFRKGAILAEMKAFEDKHKRSKRKDSEIPQWTQDDRLVSIHSEVRSEYEEMVVQFGFISLFATAFPLAPLFAFLNNLTEIRSDAYKYLVTNQRAVGHQAQDIGMWENILRVISLLAVLTNAGIIAFHSTYMRKQFDKYIDNNDQLLVARLLFMLIFEHAVFLLKLGFALLIPDVPKAVRIAIERENYMARIALEDEDPAADELEEAEEDDKKIYSLVGSLNLQKLKRVMHHNHVYFHEKSQ
;
A
#
# COMPACT_ATOMS: atom_id res chain seq x y z
N THR A 1 -14.42 -4.85 4.54
CA THR A 1 -15.39 -4.79 3.44
C THR A 1 -15.95 -3.41 3.28
N CYS A 2 -16.73 -2.86 4.22
CA CYS A 2 -17.32 -1.51 4.06
C CYS A 2 -16.30 -0.44 3.67
N PHE A 3 -15.14 -0.38 4.34
CA PHE A 3 -14.06 0.53 3.95
C PHE A 3 -13.62 0.37 2.48
N LEU A 4 -13.40 -0.86 2.01
CA LEU A 4 -12.93 -1.13 0.64
C LEU A 4 -14.01 -0.83 -0.40
N GLU A 5 -15.27 -1.19 -0.15
CA GLU A 5 -16.37 -0.89 -1.07
C GLU A 5 -16.65 0.62 -1.13
N THR A 6 -16.60 1.32 0.00
CA THR A 6 -16.70 2.79 0.02
C THR A 6 -15.51 3.45 -0.69
N TRP A 7 -14.29 2.91 -0.54
CA TRP A 7 -13.12 3.41 -1.26
C TRP A 7 -13.26 3.23 -2.77
N LYS A 8 -13.69 2.06 -3.26
CA LYS A 8 -13.95 1.84 -4.70
C LYS A 8 -14.95 2.86 -5.24
N ARG A 9 -16.05 3.06 -4.50
CA ARG A 9 -17.06 4.05 -4.85
C ARG A 9 -16.54 5.48 -4.89
N TYR A 10 -15.62 5.82 -3.99
CA TYR A 10 -14.96 7.12 -3.98
C TYR A 10 -13.95 7.25 -5.12
N ASN A 11 -13.17 6.20 -5.39
CA ASN A 11 -12.21 6.14 -6.49
C ASN A 11 -12.90 6.33 -7.85
N ALA A 12 -14.06 5.70 -8.07
CA ALA A 12 -14.86 5.89 -9.29
C ALA A 12 -15.30 7.35 -9.49
N ALA A 13 -15.60 8.09 -8.41
CA ALA A 13 -15.89 9.51 -8.50
C ALA A 13 -14.65 10.33 -8.85
N LEU A 14 -13.49 10.02 -8.24
CA LEU A 14 -12.23 10.68 -8.56
C LEU A 14 -11.78 10.43 -10.00
N GLN A 15 -11.96 9.21 -10.51
CA GLN A 15 -11.64 8.86 -11.90
C GLN A 15 -12.40 9.73 -12.89
N PHE A 16 -13.68 9.96 -12.62
CA PHE A 16 -14.52 10.84 -13.44
C PHE A 16 -14.11 12.31 -13.28
N ASP A 17 -13.94 12.80 -12.04
CA ASP A 17 -13.58 14.19 -11.77
C ASP A 17 -12.22 14.60 -12.34
N TRP A 18 -11.28 13.66 -12.46
CA TRP A 18 -9.93 13.88 -12.98
C TRP A 18 -9.75 13.46 -14.43
N ASP A 19 -10.80 12.98 -15.10
CA ASP A 19 -10.78 12.55 -16.50
C ASP A 19 -9.71 11.48 -16.77
N VAL A 20 -9.69 10.44 -15.93
CA VAL A 20 -8.72 9.32 -15.99
C VAL A 20 -9.40 7.95 -16.05
N LEU A 21 -10.68 7.90 -16.41
CA LEU A 21 -11.49 6.67 -16.49
C LEU A 21 -10.96 5.62 -17.47
N GLU A 22 -10.27 6.04 -18.54
CA GLU A 22 -9.76 5.13 -19.58
C GLU A 22 -8.23 5.15 -19.71
N PHE A 23 -7.52 5.76 -18.75
CA PHE A 23 -6.09 6.02 -18.83
C PHE A 23 -5.26 4.75 -19.16
N GLU A 24 -5.52 3.63 -18.49
CA GLU A 24 -4.74 2.40 -18.70
C GLU A 24 -4.90 1.80 -20.11
N LYS A 25 -6.04 2.07 -20.78
CA LYS A 25 -6.26 1.60 -22.16
C LYS A 25 -5.41 2.36 -23.16
N GLU A 26 -5.11 3.62 -22.86
CA GLU A 26 -4.38 4.56 -23.72
C GLU A 26 -2.88 4.65 -23.38
N GLU A 27 -2.44 3.98 -22.31
CA GLU A 27 -1.09 4.08 -21.80
C GLU A 27 -0.02 3.67 -22.84
N LEU A 28 0.96 4.53 -23.03
CA LEU A 28 2.07 4.28 -23.96
C LEU A 28 3.01 3.19 -23.43
N PRO A 29 3.65 2.40 -24.32
CA PRO A 29 4.68 1.47 -23.92
C PRO A 29 5.85 2.20 -23.24
N ARG A 30 6.43 1.57 -22.21
CA ARG A 30 7.63 2.08 -21.55
C ARG A 30 8.80 2.16 -22.53
N PRO A 31 9.73 3.13 -22.35
CA PRO A 31 10.94 3.21 -23.17
C PRO A 31 11.81 1.95 -23.15
N GLU A 32 11.79 1.22 -22.04
CA GLU A 32 12.59 0.00 -21.82
C GLU A 32 11.94 -1.26 -22.38
N PHE A 33 10.70 -1.18 -22.88
CA PHE A 33 9.96 -2.34 -23.36
C PHE A 33 10.54 -2.87 -24.68
N VAL A 34 10.98 -4.13 -24.67
CA VAL A 34 11.58 -4.77 -25.85
C VAL A 34 10.56 -5.67 -26.56
N GLY A 35 10.18 -5.29 -27.78
CA GLY A 35 9.35 -6.11 -28.67
C GLY A 35 10.18 -7.12 -29.46
N THR A 36 9.60 -8.28 -29.78
CA THR A 36 10.22 -9.26 -30.71
C THR A 36 9.62 -9.21 -32.11
N MET A 37 8.43 -8.63 -32.23
CA MET A 37 7.69 -8.50 -33.48
C MET A 37 6.95 -7.18 -33.48
N VAL A 38 6.74 -6.60 -34.66
CA VAL A 38 5.82 -5.47 -34.86
C VAL A 38 4.52 -6.05 -35.39
N ARG A 39 3.40 -5.77 -34.72
CA ARG A 39 2.07 -6.22 -35.14
C ARG A 39 1.15 -5.01 -35.25
N LYS A 40 0.30 -5.02 -36.28
CA LYS A 40 -0.78 -4.03 -36.39
C LYS A 40 -1.83 -4.31 -35.31
N SER A 41 -2.12 -3.33 -34.48
CA SER A 41 -3.17 -3.43 -33.46
C SER A 41 -4.53 -3.68 -34.12
N PRO A 42 -5.34 -4.62 -33.61
CA PRO A 42 -6.67 -4.89 -34.16
C PRO A 42 -7.68 -3.77 -33.87
N ILE A 43 -7.37 -2.87 -32.92
CA ILE A 43 -8.26 -1.79 -32.49
C ILE A 43 -7.82 -0.47 -33.12
N THR A 44 -6.57 -0.06 -32.89
CA THR A 44 -6.06 1.24 -33.33
C THR A 44 -5.53 1.24 -34.76
N PHE A 45 -5.35 0.05 -35.35
CA PHE A 45 -4.70 -0.14 -36.65
C PHE A 45 -3.28 0.44 -36.75
N LYS A 46 -2.68 0.87 -35.64
CA LYS A 46 -1.30 1.35 -35.58
C LYS A 46 -0.33 0.17 -35.49
N GLN A 47 0.88 0.36 -35.99
CA GLN A 47 1.95 -0.62 -35.82
C GLN A 47 2.49 -0.50 -34.40
N GLU A 48 2.40 -1.58 -33.62
CA GLU A 48 2.84 -1.62 -32.23
C GLU A 48 3.89 -2.72 -32.03
N ILE A 49 4.86 -2.44 -31.16
CA ILE A 49 5.81 -3.45 -30.70
C ILE A 49 5.08 -4.45 -29.82
N HIS A 50 5.19 -5.73 -30.15
CA HIS A 50 4.47 -6.81 -29.48
C HIS A 50 5.44 -7.88 -28.96
N PHE A 51 5.14 -8.36 -27.75
CA PHE A 51 5.86 -9.45 -27.10
C PHE A 51 4.95 -10.67 -26.95
N PRO A 52 5.31 -11.85 -27.47
CA PRO A 52 4.43 -13.01 -27.50
C PRO A 52 4.09 -13.52 -26.10
N PHE A 53 2.80 -13.76 -25.88
CA PHE A 53 2.25 -14.18 -24.58
C PHE A 53 2.92 -15.43 -24.00
N GLY A 54 3.18 -16.47 -24.80
CA GLY A 54 3.83 -17.68 -24.31
C GLY A 54 5.24 -17.46 -23.75
N LYS A 55 6.02 -16.55 -24.36
CA LYS A 55 7.35 -16.17 -23.82
C LYS A 55 7.21 -15.37 -22.52
N ARG A 56 6.19 -14.52 -22.42
CA ARG A 56 5.89 -13.72 -21.21
C ARG A 56 5.46 -14.63 -20.06
N LEU A 57 4.56 -15.57 -20.32
CA LEU A 57 4.08 -16.50 -19.31
C LEU A 57 5.21 -17.35 -18.73
N ARG A 58 6.15 -17.81 -19.57
CA ARG A 58 7.35 -18.53 -19.10
C ARG A 58 8.23 -17.65 -18.21
N LYS A 59 8.44 -16.38 -18.57
CA LYS A 59 9.22 -15.43 -17.75
C LYS A 59 8.54 -15.16 -16.41
N LEU A 60 7.23 -14.92 -16.42
CA LEU A 60 6.41 -14.71 -15.23
C LEU A 60 6.44 -15.95 -14.31
N PHE A 61 6.37 -17.14 -14.88
CA PHE A 61 6.47 -18.39 -14.11
C PHE A 61 7.84 -18.54 -13.44
N VAL A 62 8.94 -18.30 -14.17
CA VAL A 62 10.30 -18.35 -13.60
C VAL A 62 10.46 -17.34 -12.47
N SER A 63 9.98 -16.11 -12.68
CA SER A 63 10.02 -15.07 -11.65
C SER A 63 9.19 -15.45 -10.42
N GLY A 64 7.96 -15.93 -10.61
CA GLY A 64 7.10 -16.43 -9.54
C GLY A 64 7.72 -17.57 -8.74
N MET A 65 8.46 -18.48 -9.39
CA MET A 65 9.20 -19.54 -8.70
C MET A 65 10.35 -19.00 -7.85
N ILE A 66 11.08 -17.99 -8.34
CA ILE A 66 12.16 -17.35 -7.57
C ILE A 66 11.60 -16.65 -6.33
N VAL A 67 10.48 -15.93 -6.47
CA VAL A 67 9.77 -15.30 -5.34
C VAL A 67 9.26 -16.33 -4.34
N PHE A 68 8.72 -17.45 -4.81
CA PHE A 68 8.28 -18.53 -3.92
C PHE A 68 9.46 -19.11 -3.12
N VAL A 69 10.58 -19.38 -3.79
CA VAL A 69 11.80 -19.90 -3.12
C VAL A 69 12.35 -18.88 -2.11
N SER A 70 12.38 -17.59 -2.43
CA SER A 70 12.85 -16.56 -1.49
C SER A 70 11.96 -16.49 -0.25
N ILE A 71 10.63 -16.56 -0.42
CA ILE A 71 9.67 -16.61 0.69
C ILE A 71 9.91 -17.85 1.58
N CYS A 72 10.13 -19.02 0.98
CA CYS A 72 10.45 -20.23 1.74
C CYS A 72 11.74 -20.06 2.54
N ILE A 73 12.81 -19.52 1.93
CA ILE A 73 14.07 -19.25 2.60
C ILE A 73 13.85 -18.33 3.80
N VAL A 74 13.15 -17.22 3.61
CA VAL A 74 12.86 -16.27 4.71
C VAL A 74 12.08 -16.93 5.84
N THR A 75 11.05 -17.69 5.51
CA THR A 75 10.22 -18.39 6.50
C THR A 75 11.06 -19.37 7.32
N VAL A 76 11.97 -20.12 6.68
CA VAL A 76 12.88 -21.02 7.39
C VAL A 76 13.87 -20.23 8.24
N THR A 77 14.47 -19.16 7.72
CA THR A 77 15.43 -18.35 8.48
C THR A 77 14.80 -17.73 9.72
N ILE A 78 13.60 -17.14 9.59
CA ILE A 78 12.87 -16.55 10.71
C ILE A 78 12.45 -17.65 11.69
N GLY A 79 11.93 -18.79 11.19
CA GLY A 79 11.58 -19.93 12.03
C GLY A 79 12.75 -20.44 12.88
N VAL A 80 13.93 -20.61 12.26
CA VAL A 80 15.16 -20.99 12.97
C VAL A 80 15.53 -19.92 14.00
N LEU A 81 15.51 -18.65 13.63
CA LEU A 81 15.86 -17.54 14.53
C LEU A 81 14.89 -17.36 15.69
N LEU A 82 13.62 -17.77 15.56
CA LEU A 82 12.64 -17.74 16.64
C LEU A 82 12.74 -18.95 17.57
N ILE A 83 12.99 -20.15 17.03
CA ILE A 83 12.99 -21.42 17.79
C ILE A 83 14.36 -21.68 18.44
N TYR A 84 15.44 -21.51 17.69
CA TYR A 84 16.79 -21.90 18.08
C TYR A 84 17.33 -21.18 19.32
N PRO A 85 17.14 -19.86 19.52
CA PRO A 85 17.68 -19.21 20.71
C PRO A 85 16.98 -19.65 22.00
N GLN A 86 15.71 -20.03 21.94
CA GLN A 86 15.00 -20.61 23.09
C GLN A 86 15.61 -21.96 23.47
N ARG A 87 16.12 -22.73 22.51
CA ARG A 87 16.78 -24.02 22.76
C ARG A 87 18.26 -23.91 23.13
N LEU A 88 18.98 -22.93 22.58
CA LEU A 88 20.42 -22.78 22.82
C LEU A 88 20.75 -21.96 24.07
N PHE A 89 19.97 -20.90 24.34
CA PHE A 89 20.20 -19.99 25.46
C PHE A 89 19.36 -20.34 26.69
N ALA A 90 18.95 -21.61 26.82
CA ALA A 90 18.49 -22.21 28.07
C ALA A 90 19.52 -22.08 29.23
N TYR A 91 20.69 -21.47 29.00
CA TYR A 91 21.68 -21.10 29.99
C TYR A 91 21.68 -19.59 30.27
N GLY A 92 20.76 -19.15 31.14
CA GLY A 92 20.98 -18.22 32.27
C GLY A 92 21.59 -16.82 32.06
N ASN A 93 22.03 -16.41 30.87
CA ASN A 93 22.72 -15.15 30.64
C ASN A 93 21.84 -14.16 29.87
N ALA A 94 21.51 -13.03 30.52
CA ALA A 94 20.71 -11.94 29.94
C ALA A 94 21.24 -11.42 28.58
N TRP A 95 22.55 -11.53 28.35
CA TRP A 95 23.21 -11.13 27.10
C TRP A 95 22.88 -12.03 25.90
N GLY A 96 22.54 -13.30 26.11
CA GLY A 96 22.22 -14.23 25.02
C GLY A 96 20.98 -13.80 24.23
N SER A 97 19.92 -13.39 24.94
CA SER A 97 18.69 -12.88 24.32
C SER A 97 18.91 -11.59 23.53
N VAL A 98 19.81 -10.72 24.02
CA VAL A 98 20.15 -9.46 23.33
C VAL A 98 20.91 -9.73 22.04
N VAL A 99 21.94 -10.58 22.09
CA VAL A 99 22.74 -10.94 20.91
C VAL A 99 21.88 -11.59 19.82
N VAL A 100 20.99 -12.50 20.20
CA VAL A 100 20.02 -13.12 19.29
C VAL A 100 19.10 -12.08 18.66
N GLY A 101 18.55 -11.18 19.47
CA GLY A 101 17.68 -10.11 18.97
C GLY A 101 18.38 -9.22 17.95
N LEU A 102 19.66 -8.88 18.18
CA LEU A 102 20.48 -8.10 17.25
C LEU A 102 20.78 -8.86 15.95
N ILE A 103 21.12 -10.15 16.02
CA ILE A 103 21.35 -10.98 14.83
C ILE A 103 20.06 -11.11 14.00
N ASN A 104 18.92 -11.31 14.66
CA ASN A 104 17.63 -11.40 13.99
C ASN A 104 17.30 -10.09 13.27
N LEU A 105 17.46 -8.94 13.95
CA LEU A 105 17.25 -7.63 13.34
C LEU A 105 18.18 -7.38 12.14
N ALA A 106 19.47 -7.69 12.29
CA ALA A 106 20.44 -7.55 11.20
C ALA A 106 20.10 -8.45 10.00
N THR A 107 19.64 -9.68 10.26
CA THR A 107 19.23 -10.63 9.22
C THR A 107 18.02 -10.11 8.45
N VAL A 108 16.99 -9.65 9.16
CA VAL A 108 15.78 -9.07 8.55
C VAL A 108 16.10 -7.87 7.66
N ILE A 109 16.90 -6.93 8.14
CA ILE A 109 17.31 -5.75 7.37
C ILE A 109 18.09 -6.15 6.11
N THR A 110 19.04 -7.07 6.25
CA THR A 110 19.87 -7.54 5.12
C THR A 110 19.02 -8.25 4.07
N LEU A 111 18.09 -9.12 4.50
CA LEU A 111 17.20 -9.84 3.60
C LEU A 111 16.27 -8.91 2.83
N ASN A 112 15.69 -7.88 3.48
CA ASN A 112 14.87 -6.87 2.81
C ASN A 112 15.66 -6.11 1.74
N MET A 113 16.89 -5.68 2.06
CA MET A 113 17.74 -4.96 1.11
C MET A 113 18.08 -5.82 -0.12
N VAL A 114 18.50 -7.07 0.09
CA VAL A 114 18.84 -7.98 -1.01
C VAL A 114 17.59 -8.30 -1.85
N TYR A 115 16.45 -8.54 -1.21
CA TYR A 115 15.25 -8.90 -1.92
C TYR A 115 14.68 -7.75 -2.75
N SER A 116 14.68 -6.52 -2.23
CA SER A 116 14.22 -5.34 -2.98
C SER A 116 14.98 -5.19 -4.31
N GLN A 117 16.30 -5.38 -4.30
CA GLN A 117 17.10 -5.38 -5.53
C GLN A 117 16.76 -6.56 -6.46
N SER A 118 16.55 -7.75 -5.88
CA SER A 118 16.14 -8.93 -6.66
C SER A 118 14.77 -8.73 -7.32
N ALA A 119 13.83 -8.06 -6.67
CA ALA A 119 12.49 -7.82 -7.17
C ALA A 119 12.48 -6.87 -8.37
N ILE A 120 13.32 -5.83 -8.35
CA ILE A 120 13.53 -4.94 -9.51
C ILE A 120 14.08 -5.75 -10.68
N TRP A 121 15.17 -6.48 -10.46
CA TRP A 121 15.79 -7.32 -11.49
C TRP A 121 14.83 -8.36 -12.09
N LEU A 122 14.02 -9.01 -11.26
CA LEU A 122 12.99 -9.96 -11.69
C LEU A 122 11.91 -9.29 -12.54
N THR A 123 11.50 -8.07 -12.18
CA THR A 123 10.43 -7.37 -12.90
C THR A 123 10.94 -6.78 -14.22
N ASP A 124 12.20 -6.34 -14.28
CA ASP A 124 12.87 -5.99 -15.55
C ASP A 124 12.96 -7.22 -16.48
N PHE A 125 13.28 -8.39 -15.91
CA PHE A 125 13.32 -9.65 -16.66
C PHE A 125 11.95 -10.02 -17.27
N GLU A 126 10.84 -9.71 -16.60
CA GLU A 126 9.47 -9.98 -17.06
C GLU A 126 9.05 -9.18 -18.31
N ASN A 127 9.72 -8.06 -18.59
CA ASN A 127 9.50 -7.20 -19.77
C ASN A 127 8.04 -6.74 -19.92
N HIS A 128 7.57 -5.93 -18.96
CA HIS A 128 6.24 -5.33 -18.97
C HIS A 128 6.10 -4.24 -20.03
N ARG A 129 4.94 -4.18 -20.71
CA ARG A 129 4.65 -3.19 -21.76
C ARG A 129 4.46 -1.78 -21.17
N THR A 130 3.61 -1.64 -20.16
CA THR A 130 3.19 -0.37 -19.58
C THR A 130 3.85 -0.12 -18.22
N ALA A 131 3.88 1.13 -17.76
CA ALA A 131 4.43 1.51 -16.45
C ALA A 131 3.54 0.96 -15.33
N THR A 132 2.22 1.08 -15.47
CA THR A 132 1.24 0.53 -14.51
C THR A 132 1.45 -0.97 -14.29
N SER A 133 1.55 -1.76 -15.37
CA SER A 133 1.74 -3.21 -15.26
C SER A 133 3.08 -3.60 -14.63
N TYR A 134 4.12 -2.78 -14.82
CA TYR A 134 5.42 -3.00 -14.19
C TYR A 134 5.36 -2.71 -12.68
N GLU A 135 4.83 -1.55 -12.30
CA GLU A 135 4.70 -1.14 -10.90
C GLU A 135 3.80 -2.08 -10.12
N ASP A 136 2.70 -2.56 -10.71
CA ASP A 136 1.82 -3.56 -10.10
C ASP A 136 2.54 -4.87 -9.80
N SER A 137 3.34 -5.34 -10.77
CA SER A 137 4.09 -6.59 -10.64
C SER A 137 5.22 -6.44 -9.63
N LEU A 138 5.91 -5.31 -9.61
CA LEU A 138 6.96 -4.99 -8.63
C LEU A 138 6.36 -4.88 -7.21
N THR A 139 5.25 -4.15 -7.08
CA THR A 139 4.52 -3.96 -5.83
C THR A 139 4.08 -5.29 -5.23
N LEU A 140 3.48 -6.18 -6.04
CA LEU A 140 3.08 -7.49 -5.57
C LEU A 140 4.26 -8.31 -5.04
N LYS A 141 5.39 -8.33 -5.77
CA LYS A 141 6.57 -9.11 -5.34
C LYS A 141 7.18 -8.59 -4.06
N ILE A 142 7.37 -7.27 -3.94
CA ILE A 142 7.90 -6.62 -2.73
C ILE A 142 6.98 -6.91 -1.55
N TYR A 143 5.68 -6.62 -1.72
CA TYR A 143 4.70 -6.82 -0.67
C TYR A 143 4.60 -8.27 -0.19
N LEU A 144 4.61 -9.27 -1.08
CA LEU A 144 4.53 -10.69 -0.68
C LEU A 144 5.70 -11.09 0.24
N PHE A 145 6.88 -10.56 -0.02
CA PHE A 145 8.05 -10.81 0.80
C PHE A 145 7.97 -10.08 2.14
N ASP A 146 7.63 -8.80 2.12
CA ASP A 146 7.48 -7.99 3.32
C ASP A 146 6.35 -8.50 4.22
N PHE A 147 5.27 -9.01 3.63
CA PHE A 147 4.19 -9.68 4.35
C PHE A 147 4.73 -10.86 5.17
N VAL A 148 5.49 -11.76 4.55
CA VAL A 148 6.08 -12.91 5.25
C VAL A 148 7.05 -12.43 6.33
N ASN A 149 7.89 -11.46 6.01
CA ASN A 149 8.87 -10.94 6.93
C ASN A 149 8.25 -10.27 8.18
N PHE A 150 7.24 -9.42 8.00
CA PHE A 150 6.59 -8.70 9.11
C PHE A 150 5.60 -9.56 9.90
N TYR A 151 4.85 -10.45 9.24
CA TYR A 151 3.77 -11.20 9.91
C TYR A 151 4.18 -12.62 10.34
N SER A 152 5.25 -13.21 9.80
CA SER A 152 5.64 -14.60 10.13
C SER A 152 5.84 -14.84 11.62
N ALA A 153 6.47 -13.91 12.34
CA ALA A 153 6.67 -14.04 13.77
C ALA A 153 5.35 -14.07 14.57
N LEU A 154 4.36 -13.26 14.15
CA LEU A 154 3.03 -13.25 14.76
C LEU A 154 2.27 -14.53 14.43
N PHE A 155 2.33 -15.00 13.18
CA PHE A 155 1.75 -16.28 12.76
C PHE A 155 2.40 -17.46 13.47
N TYR A 156 3.71 -17.41 13.74
CA TYR A 156 4.41 -18.43 14.50
C TYR A 156 3.91 -18.52 15.94
N ILE A 157 3.77 -17.38 16.61
CA ILE A 157 3.24 -17.33 17.98
C ILE A 157 1.80 -17.83 18.02
N MET A 158 0.99 -17.43 17.04
CA MET A 158 -0.39 -17.85 16.91
C MET A 158 -0.54 -19.35 16.66
N LEU A 159 0.18 -19.94 15.69
CA LEU A 159 -0.11 -21.29 15.20
C LEU A 159 0.76 -22.38 15.86
N PHE A 160 2.02 -22.06 16.14
CA PHE A 160 3.04 -23.09 16.36
C PHE A 160 3.57 -23.09 17.79
N LYS A 161 3.70 -21.92 18.44
CA LYS A 161 4.35 -21.80 19.76
C LYS A 161 3.70 -22.69 20.83
N GLN A 162 2.36 -22.75 20.88
CA GLN A 162 1.66 -23.60 21.83
C GLN A 162 1.87 -25.11 21.58
N LYS A 163 2.06 -25.53 20.33
CA LYS A 163 2.13 -26.95 19.95
C LYS A 163 3.53 -27.55 20.11
N PHE A 164 4.58 -26.76 19.85
CA PHE A 164 5.96 -27.27 19.87
C PHE A 164 6.60 -27.34 21.26
N PHE A 165 6.05 -26.63 22.26
CA PHE A 165 6.60 -26.57 23.63
C PHE A 165 5.73 -27.31 24.67
N HIS A 166 4.96 -28.31 24.23
CA HIS A 166 4.17 -29.20 25.09
C HIS A 166 5.02 -30.21 25.91
N SER A 167 6.23 -29.85 26.33
CA SER A 167 7.08 -30.73 27.15
C SER A 167 6.84 -30.47 28.63
N ASP A 168 6.46 -31.52 29.37
CA ASP A 168 5.96 -31.55 30.76
C ASP A 168 6.86 -30.95 31.86
N THR A 169 8.01 -30.33 31.53
CA THR A 169 9.00 -29.91 32.54
C THR A 169 9.58 -28.52 32.42
N ASP A 170 9.19 -27.67 31.46
CA ASP A 170 9.88 -26.38 31.29
C ASP A 170 9.07 -25.10 31.47
N LYS A 171 9.74 -24.13 32.09
CA LYS A 171 9.30 -22.77 32.44
C LYS A 171 9.10 -21.86 31.21
N ASP A 172 9.12 -22.43 30.01
CA ASP A 172 9.06 -21.75 28.71
C ASP A 172 7.71 -21.89 27.99
N GLY A 173 6.70 -22.44 28.67
CA GLY A 173 5.31 -22.35 28.22
C GLY A 173 4.76 -20.92 28.36
N CYS A 174 3.83 -20.54 27.46
CA CYS A 174 3.15 -19.24 27.53
C CYS A 174 2.62 -18.97 28.95
N GLN A 175 3.00 -17.84 29.54
CA GLN A 175 2.49 -17.43 30.85
C GLN A 175 0.95 -17.35 30.77
N PHE A 176 0.26 -18.16 31.59
CA PHE A 176 -1.20 -18.32 31.63
C PHE A 176 -1.87 -19.09 30.49
N GLN A 177 -1.49 -20.34 30.20
CA GLN A 177 -2.25 -21.31 29.35
C GLN A 177 -2.66 -20.86 27.91
N SER A 178 -2.46 -19.60 27.54
CA SER A 178 -2.84 -18.94 26.28
C SER A 178 -1.74 -17.95 25.90
N CYS A 179 -1.23 -18.03 24.68
CA CYS A 179 -0.16 -17.16 24.16
C CYS A 179 -0.68 -15.78 23.67
N LEU A 180 -1.93 -15.45 24.01
CA LEU A 180 -2.61 -14.24 23.54
C LEU A 180 -1.93 -12.98 24.07
N THR A 181 -1.50 -12.96 25.33
CA THR A 181 -0.83 -11.81 25.96
C THR A 181 0.49 -11.48 25.27
N GLU A 182 1.30 -12.50 24.97
CA GLU A 182 2.54 -12.33 24.22
C GLU A 182 2.29 -11.83 22.80
N LEU A 183 1.28 -12.38 22.11
CA LEU A 183 0.86 -11.92 20.79
C LEU A 183 0.44 -10.44 20.84
N THR A 184 -0.35 -10.04 21.84
CA THR A 184 -0.78 -8.65 22.03
C THR A 184 0.41 -7.73 22.31
N ILE A 185 1.33 -8.12 23.19
CA ILE A 185 2.53 -7.32 23.51
C ILE A 185 3.40 -7.16 22.27
N GLN A 186 3.68 -8.24 21.54
CA GLN A 186 4.49 -8.18 20.34
C GLN A 186 3.84 -7.31 19.27
N LEU A 187 2.53 -7.43 19.08
CA LEU A 187 1.81 -6.57 18.15
C LEU A 187 1.86 -5.10 18.56
N ALA A 188 1.68 -4.80 19.85
CA ALA A 188 1.79 -3.43 20.35
C ALA A 188 3.21 -2.85 20.13
N ILE A 189 4.26 -3.65 20.39
CA ILE A 189 5.65 -3.24 20.15
C ILE A 189 5.89 -2.98 18.66
N ILE A 190 5.42 -3.84 17.77
CA ILE A 190 5.62 -3.67 16.34
C ILE A 190 4.81 -2.48 15.81
N LEU A 191 3.54 -2.37 16.17
CA LEU A 191 2.65 -1.30 15.68
C LEU A 191 3.11 0.08 16.17
N ILE A 192 3.41 0.22 17.47
CA ILE A 192 3.84 1.50 18.05
C ILE A 192 5.30 1.78 17.70
N GLY A 193 6.16 0.76 17.78
CA GLY A 193 7.60 0.89 17.56
C GLY A 193 7.95 1.19 16.11
N LYS A 194 7.38 0.43 15.14
CA LYS A 194 7.60 0.70 13.72
C LYS A 194 7.17 2.12 13.38
N GLN A 195 6.03 2.55 13.89
CA GLN A 195 5.50 3.88 13.62
C GLN A 195 6.34 5.00 14.22
N ALA A 196 6.81 4.84 15.46
CA ALA A 196 7.70 5.80 16.09
C ALA A 196 9.03 5.93 15.33
N VAL A 197 9.56 4.81 14.81
CA VAL A 197 10.79 4.80 13.99
C VAL A 197 10.55 5.45 12.63
N GLY A 198 9.43 5.15 11.96
CA GLY A 198 9.04 5.78 10.69
C GLY A 198 8.97 7.30 10.84
N GLN A 199 8.16 7.78 11.79
CA GLN A 199 8.02 9.21 12.07
C GLN A 199 9.37 9.88 12.39
N PHE A 200 10.26 9.20 13.12
CA PHE A 200 11.61 9.71 13.41
C PHE A 200 12.46 9.82 12.14
N GLN A 201 12.47 8.79 11.29
CA GLN A 201 13.26 8.75 10.06
C GLN A 201 12.77 9.77 9.03
N GLU A 202 11.48 10.08 9.02
CA GLU A 202 10.90 11.01 8.06
C GLU A 202 10.95 12.47 8.49
N LEU A 203 10.67 12.77 9.76
CA LEU A 203 10.57 14.15 10.23
C LEU A 203 11.85 14.60 10.95
N LEU A 204 12.31 13.80 11.91
CA LEU A 204 13.37 14.23 12.81
C LEU A 204 14.75 14.09 12.17
N LEU A 205 15.01 12.97 11.49
CA LEU A 205 16.32 12.68 10.90
C LEU A 205 16.72 13.70 9.81
N PRO A 206 15.85 14.06 8.83
CA PRO A 206 16.21 15.05 7.82
C PRO A 206 16.41 16.43 8.44
N TRP A 207 15.62 16.79 9.45
CA TRP A 207 15.80 18.04 10.19
C TRP A 207 17.16 18.10 10.92
N ILE A 208 17.55 17.02 11.61
CA ILE A 208 18.85 16.90 12.29
C ILE A 208 19.99 17.00 11.26
N LEU A 209 19.93 16.22 10.18
CA LEU A 209 20.95 16.22 9.12
C LEU A 209 21.07 17.59 8.45
N ARG A 210 19.93 18.26 8.17
CA ARG A 210 19.91 19.62 7.62
C ARG A 210 20.54 20.64 8.57
N LYS A 211 20.31 20.50 9.88
CA LYS A 211 20.92 21.37 10.90
C LYS A 211 22.44 21.22 10.92
N PHE A 212 22.95 19.99 10.89
CA PHE A 212 24.40 19.74 10.85
C PHE A 212 25.03 20.15 9.51
N ARG A 213 24.35 19.93 8.39
CA ARG A 213 24.85 20.30 7.05
C ARG A 213 24.67 21.77 6.70
N LYS A 214 23.98 22.57 7.54
CA LYS A 214 23.69 23.99 7.28
C LYS A 214 24.93 24.81 6.94
N GLY A 215 26.04 24.59 7.65
CA GLY A 215 27.29 25.31 7.40
C GLY A 215 27.91 24.98 6.04
N ALA A 216 27.95 23.70 5.67
CA ALA A 216 28.46 23.25 4.37
C ALA A 216 27.59 23.78 3.22
N ILE A 217 26.26 23.69 3.37
CA ILE A 217 25.27 24.21 2.41
C ILE A 217 25.45 25.72 2.19
N LEU A 218 25.67 26.49 3.26
CA LEU A 218 25.88 27.93 3.19
C LEU A 218 27.22 28.29 2.52
N ALA A 219 28.28 27.56 2.83
CA ALA A 219 29.59 27.75 2.21
C ALA A 219 29.54 27.48 0.69
N GLU A 220 28.85 26.43 0.28
CA GLU A 220 28.66 26.07 -1.12
C GLU A 220 27.79 27.12 -1.86
N MET A 221 26.72 27.63 -1.23
CA MET A 221 25.91 28.72 -1.81
C MET A 221 26.74 29.98 -2.04
N LYS A 222 27.56 30.35 -1.05
CA LYS A 222 28.45 31.52 -1.16
C LYS A 222 29.47 31.34 -2.28
N ALA A 223 30.08 30.16 -2.40
CA ALA A 223 31.01 29.85 -3.48
C ALA A 223 30.34 29.94 -4.86
N PHE A 224 29.09 29.49 -4.98
CA PHE A 224 28.32 29.57 -6.22
C PHE A 224 27.92 31.01 -6.56
N GLU A 225 27.49 31.79 -5.56
CA GLU A 225 27.18 33.21 -5.70
C GLU A 225 28.42 34.01 -6.17
N ASP A 226 29.58 33.74 -5.59
CA ASP A 226 30.85 34.37 -6.01
C ASP A 226 31.21 34.03 -7.46
N LYS A 227 30.96 32.79 -7.90
CA LYS A 227 31.14 32.38 -9.30
C LYS A 227 30.15 33.08 -10.24
N HIS A 228 28.89 33.26 -9.81
CA HIS A 228 27.85 33.92 -10.60
C HIS A 228 28.10 35.43 -10.73
N LYS A 229 28.48 36.10 -9.63
CA LYS A 229 28.85 37.53 -9.63
C LYS A 229 30.02 37.83 -10.56
N ARG A 230 31.03 36.93 -10.61
CA ARG A 230 32.15 37.03 -11.56
C ARG A 230 31.72 36.91 -13.03
N SER A 231 30.59 36.25 -13.31
CA SER A 231 30.08 36.01 -14.67
C SER A 231 29.41 37.24 -15.32
N LYS A 232 29.27 38.39 -14.63
CA LYS A 232 28.61 39.62 -15.13
C LYS A 232 27.20 39.40 -15.74
N ARG A 233 26.46 38.37 -15.31
CA ARG A 233 25.06 38.18 -15.71
C ARG A 233 24.16 39.19 -14.99
N LYS A 234 23.14 39.69 -15.69
CA LYS A 234 22.26 40.79 -15.27
C LYS A 234 21.31 40.41 -14.12
N ASP A 235 21.10 39.10 -13.92
CA ASP A 235 20.30 38.56 -12.82
C ASP A 235 21.20 38.24 -11.63
N SER A 236 21.01 38.96 -10.54
CA SER A 236 21.80 38.86 -9.30
C SER A 236 21.38 37.71 -8.37
N GLU A 237 20.31 37.00 -8.71
CA GLU A 237 19.74 35.94 -7.88
C GLU A 237 20.18 34.54 -8.38
N ILE A 238 20.51 33.65 -7.43
CA ILE A 238 20.87 32.27 -7.74
C ILE A 238 19.63 31.57 -8.32
N PRO A 239 19.73 30.87 -9.46
CA PRO A 239 18.60 30.16 -10.05
C PRO A 239 17.97 29.14 -9.08
N GLN A 240 16.64 29.06 -9.07
CA GLN A 240 15.89 28.19 -8.16
C GLN A 240 16.26 26.70 -8.32
N TRP A 241 16.49 26.24 -9.56
CA TRP A 241 16.86 24.84 -9.82
C TRP A 241 18.11 24.38 -9.07
N THR A 242 19.05 25.30 -8.76
CA THR A 242 20.25 24.98 -7.99
C THR A 242 19.93 24.66 -6.52
N GLN A 243 18.85 25.24 -5.98
CA GLN A 243 18.37 24.92 -4.65
C GLN A 243 17.58 23.60 -4.67
N ASP A 244 16.77 23.37 -5.71
CA ASP A 244 15.95 22.18 -5.86
C ASP A 244 16.77 20.91 -6.12
N ASP A 245 17.93 21.03 -6.78
CA ASP A 245 18.87 19.91 -7.01
C ASP A 245 19.42 19.30 -5.70
N ARG A 246 19.30 20.02 -4.57
CA ARG A 246 19.72 19.54 -3.24
C ARG A 246 18.63 18.75 -2.51
N LEU A 247 17.40 18.78 -3.00
CA LEU A 247 16.27 18.05 -2.42
C LEU A 247 16.33 16.57 -2.81
N VAL A 248 15.65 15.71 -2.06
CA VAL A 248 15.61 14.26 -2.34
C VAL A 248 14.74 13.99 -3.57
N SER A 249 15.21 13.12 -4.46
CA SER A 249 14.45 12.71 -5.66
C SER A 249 13.34 11.72 -5.31
N ILE A 250 12.13 11.92 -5.84
CA ILE A 250 10.91 11.15 -5.53
C ILE A 250 10.81 9.77 -6.21
N HIS A 251 11.68 9.40 -7.15
CA HIS A 251 11.43 8.34 -8.16
C HIS A 251 10.93 6.96 -7.67
N SER A 252 10.99 6.63 -6.37
CA SER A 252 10.45 5.37 -5.83
C SER A 252 9.67 5.48 -4.50
N GLU A 253 9.39 6.70 -4.03
CA GLU A 253 8.85 6.92 -2.68
C GLU A 253 7.35 6.62 -2.55
N VAL A 254 6.55 6.88 -3.58
CA VAL A 254 5.08 6.72 -3.50
C VAL A 254 4.67 5.27 -3.16
N ARG A 255 5.39 4.27 -3.68
CA ARG A 255 5.13 2.86 -3.38
C ARG A 255 5.41 2.54 -1.91
N SER A 256 6.52 3.04 -1.34
CA SER A 256 6.83 2.83 0.07
C SER A 256 5.81 3.50 1.00
N GLU A 257 5.25 4.65 0.62
CA GLU A 257 4.16 5.29 1.39
C GLU A 257 2.92 4.39 1.49
N TYR A 258 2.49 3.82 0.36
CA TYR A 258 1.36 2.88 0.36
C TYR A 258 1.69 1.58 1.11
N GLU A 259 2.91 1.08 0.98
CA GLU A 259 3.37 -0.11 1.69
C GLU A 259 3.24 0.04 3.21
N GLU A 260 3.63 1.19 3.75
CA GLU A 260 3.48 1.50 5.18
C GLU A 260 2.01 1.44 5.61
N MET A 261 1.13 2.12 4.88
CA MET A 261 -0.30 2.19 5.18
C MET A 261 -0.99 0.83 5.05
N VAL A 262 -0.63 0.03 4.04
CA VAL A 262 -1.20 -1.31 3.81
C VAL A 262 -0.73 -2.30 4.87
N VAL A 263 0.54 -2.22 5.28
CA VAL A 263 1.06 -3.04 6.39
C VAL A 263 0.37 -2.67 7.72
N GLN A 264 0.13 -1.38 7.97
CA GLN A 264 -0.64 -0.92 9.12
C GLN A 264 -2.08 -1.48 9.09
N PHE A 265 -2.76 -1.41 7.95
CA PHE A 265 -4.08 -2.02 7.75
C PHE A 265 -4.07 -3.54 8.02
N GLY A 266 -3.02 -4.25 7.59
CA GLY A 266 -2.84 -5.67 7.86
C GLY A 266 -2.73 -5.99 9.35
N PHE A 267 -1.98 -5.21 10.15
CA PHE A 267 -1.91 -5.42 11.60
C PHE A 267 -3.27 -5.24 12.28
N ILE A 268 -4.02 -4.23 11.87
CA ILE A 268 -5.35 -3.94 12.44
C ILE A 268 -6.35 -5.03 12.07
N SER A 269 -6.35 -5.47 10.81
CA SER A 269 -7.36 -6.39 10.29
C SER A 269 -7.07 -7.85 10.66
N LEU A 270 -5.85 -8.35 10.47
CA LEU A 270 -5.49 -9.76 10.70
C LEU A 270 -5.57 -10.15 12.18
N PHE A 271 -5.29 -9.22 13.09
CA PHE A 271 -5.14 -9.49 14.53
C PHE A 271 -6.09 -8.65 15.40
N ALA A 272 -7.21 -8.18 14.83
CA ALA A 272 -8.19 -7.33 15.52
C ALA A 272 -8.66 -7.92 16.87
N THR A 273 -8.86 -9.24 16.90
CA THR A 273 -9.30 -9.98 18.10
C THR A 273 -8.23 -10.06 19.18
N ALA A 274 -6.95 -10.01 18.81
CA ALA A 274 -5.83 -10.08 19.75
C ALA A 274 -5.47 -8.70 20.34
N PHE A 275 -5.67 -7.61 19.59
CA PHE A 275 -5.43 -6.25 20.09
C PHE A 275 -6.53 -5.27 19.67
N PRO A 276 -7.63 -5.18 20.43
CA PRO A 276 -8.76 -4.30 20.10
C PRO A 276 -8.43 -2.80 20.09
N LEU A 277 -7.35 -2.38 20.76
CA LEU A 277 -6.91 -0.97 20.77
C LEU A 277 -6.08 -0.58 19.54
N ALA A 278 -5.70 -1.53 18.66
CA ALA A 278 -4.91 -1.26 17.46
C ALA A 278 -5.49 -0.13 16.57
N PRO A 279 -6.81 -0.09 16.29
CA PRO A 279 -7.39 0.96 15.46
C PRO A 279 -7.20 2.37 16.04
N LEU A 280 -7.20 2.52 17.36
CA LEU A 280 -7.00 3.82 18.01
C LEU A 280 -5.58 4.34 17.79
N PHE A 281 -4.57 3.48 17.95
CA PHE A 281 -3.17 3.85 17.71
C PHE A 281 -2.92 4.17 16.24
N ALA A 282 -3.48 3.36 15.33
CA ALA A 282 -3.40 3.64 13.91
C ALA A 282 -4.08 4.96 13.53
N PHE A 283 -5.24 5.27 14.12
CA PHE A 283 -5.91 6.55 13.90
C PHE A 283 -5.07 7.74 14.35
N LEU A 284 -4.47 7.67 15.54
CA LEU A 284 -3.58 8.72 16.04
C LEU A 284 -2.35 8.89 15.15
N ASN A 285 -1.78 7.79 14.66
CA ASN A 285 -0.70 7.87 13.71
C ASN A 285 -1.15 8.54 12.41
N ASN A 286 -2.26 8.13 11.83
CA ASN A 286 -2.67 8.63 10.52
C ASN A 286 -2.97 10.14 10.57
N LEU A 287 -3.31 10.67 11.75
CA LEU A 287 -3.44 12.12 11.96
C LEU A 287 -2.10 12.85 11.87
N THR A 288 -1.01 12.28 12.39
CA THR A 288 0.33 12.82 12.25
C THR A 288 0.87 12.57 10.84
N GLU A 289 0.59 11.40 10.28
CA GLU A 289 1.08 10.95 8.97
C GLU A 289 0.67 11.89 7.84
N ILE A 290 -0.61 12.24 7.78
CA ILE A 290 -1.13 13.18 6.77
C ILE A 290 -0.36 14.52 6.80
N ARG A 291 0.17 14.93 7.96
CA ARG A 291 0.93 16.17 8.11
C ARG A 291 2.42 15.98 7.87
N SER A 292 3.03 14.87 8.30
CA SER A 292 4.44 14.57 7.99
C SER A 292 4.64 14.36 6.51
N ASP A 293 3.77 13.60 5.84
CA ASP A 293 3.82 13.40 4.40
C ASP A 293 3.66 14.71 3.64
N ALA A 294 2.70 15.54 4.04
CA ALA A 294 2.53 16.86 3.44
C ALA A 294 3.79 17.72 3.59
N TYR A 295 4.48 17.66 4.73
CA TYR A 295 5.74 18.37 4.93
C TYR A 295 6.86 17.81 4.04
N LYS A 296 6.95 16.48 3.92
CA LYS A 296 7.93 15.76 3.08
C LYS A 296 7.81 16.21 1.61
N TYR A 297 6.60 16.17 1.05
CA TYR A 297 6.35 16.62 -0.33
C TYR A 297 6.54 18.12 -0.56
N LEU A 298 6.36 18.97 0.46
CA LEU A 298 6.49 20.42 0.30
C LEU A 298 7.90 20.96 0.54
N VAL A 299 8.73 20.29 1.34
CA VAL A 299 9.98 20.87 1.86
C VAL A 299 11.21 19.99 1.64
N THR A 300 11.09 18.66 1.69
CA THR A 300 12.26 17.76 1.61
C THR A 300 12.49 17.22 0.21
N ASN A 301 11.42 17.07 -0.56
CA ASN A 301 11.46 16.37 -1.83
C ASN A 301 11.44 17.33 -3.02
N GLN A 302 12.08 16.90 -4.10
CA GLN A 302 11.93 17.52 -5.41
C GLN A 302 10.48 17.39 -5.89
N ARG A 303 10.00 18.34 -6.69
CA ARG A 303 8.66 18.24 -7.26
C ARG A 303 8.56 17.01 -8.17
N ALA A 304 7.64 16.09 -7.83
CA ALA A 304 7.36 14.93 -8.66
C ALA A 304 6.82 15.34 -10.04
N VAL A 305 7.11 14.54 -11.05
CA VAL A 305 6.41 14.61 -12.34
C VAL A 305 5.00 14.06 -12.12
N GLY A 306 3.98 14.82 -12.56
CA GLY A 306 2.60 14.40 -12.46
C GLY A 306 2.33 13.25 -13.42
N HIS A 307 2.10 12.06 -12.89
CA HIS A 307 1.62 10.91 -13.64
C HIS A 307 0.12 10.75 -13.42
N GLN A 308 -0.62 10.49 -14.50
CA GLN A 308 -2.02 10.08 -14.40
C GLN A 308 -2.06 8.63 -13.93
N ALA A 309 -3.07 8.32 -13.12
CA ALA A 309 -3.37 6.96 -12.68
C ALA A 309 -4.89 6.85 -12.54
N GLN A 310 -5.42 5.71 -12.95
CA GLN A 310 -6.85 5.44 -12.85
C GLN A 310 -7.22 5.00 -11.42
N ASP A 311 -6.35 4.25 -10.74
CA ASP A 311 -6.61 3.75 -9.40
C ASP A 311 -5.32 3.69 -8.55
N ILE A 312 -5.42 3.07 -7.37
CA ILE A 312 -4.27 2.82 -6.50
C ILE A 312 -3.46 1.58 -6.93
N GLY A 313 -3.80 0.96 -8.06
CA GLY A 313 -3.15 -0.21 -8.63
C GLY A 313 -3.33 -1.48 -7.79
N MET A 314 -2.29 -2.32 -7.81
CA MET A 314 -2.22 -3.61 -7.11
C MET A 314 -2.57 -3.55 -5.61
N TRP A 315 -2.40 -2.40 -4.97
CA TRP A 315 -2.72 -2.21 -3.56
C TRP A 315 -4.18 -2.52 -3.22
N GLU A 316 -5.12 -2.25 -4.12
CA GLU A 316 -6.52 -2.59 -3.89
C GLU A 316 -6.72 -4.11 -3.78
N ASN A 317 -6.09 -4.86 -4.70
CA ASN A 317 -6.14 -6.32 -4.69
C ASN A 317 -5.46 -6.89 -3.44
N ILE A 318 -4.33 -6.32 -3.03
CA ILE A 318 -3.64 -6.69 -1.79
C ILE A 318 -4.55 -6.47 -0.58
N LEU A 319 -5.18 -5.30 -0.45
CA LEU A 319 -6.10 -4.99 0.66
C LEU A 319 -7.30 -5.94 0.70
N ARG A 320 -7.84 -6.32 -0.46
CA ARG A 320 -8.91 -7.33 -0.58
C ARG A 320 -8.43 -8.69 -0.06
N VAL A 321 -7.25 -9.16 -0.46
CA VAL A 321 -6.66 -10.43 0.01
C VAL A 321 -6.40 -10.40 1.52
N ILE A 322 -5.81 -9.33 2.05
CA ILE A 322 -5.64 -9.15 3.51
C ILE A 322 -6.99 -9.24 4.21
N SER A 323 -8.02 -8.57 3.68
CA SER A 323 -9.36 -8.62 4.27
C SER A 323 -9.92 -10.05 4.31
N LEU A 324 -9.68 -10.86 3.27
CA LEU A 324 -10.09 -12.27 3.26
C LEU A 324 -9.32 -13.07 4.30
N LEU A 325 -7.99 -12.95 4.33
CA LEU A 325 -7.13 -13.61 5.32
C LEU A 325 -7.53 -13.23 6.75
N ALA A 326 -7.91 -11.97 6.98
CA ALA A 326 -8.35 -11.49 8.29
C ALA A 326 -9.56 -12.24 8.87
N VAL A 327 -10.44 -12.80 8.02
CA VAL A 327 -11.56 -13.63 8.50
C VAL A 327 -11.02 -14.92 9.11
N LEU A 328 -10.12 -15.59 8.38
CA LEU A 328 -9.51 -16.85 8.80
C LEU A 328 -8.65 -16.67 10.04
N THR A 329 -7.82 -15.62 10.08
CA THR A 329 -6.91 -15.38 11.21
C THR A 329 -7.68 -15.06 12.49
N ASN A 330 -8.68 -14.17 12.43
CA ASN A 330 -9.49 -13.85 13.61
C ASN A 330 -10.35 -15.04 14.08
N ALA A 331 -10.90 -15.83 13.14
CA ALA A 331 -11.59 -17.07 13.49
C ALA A 331 -10.66 -18.04 14.22
N GLY A 332 -9.42 -18.20 13.72
CA GLY A 332 -8.38 -19.02 14.35
C GLY A 332 -7.96 -18.51 15.73
N ILE A 333 -7.78 -17.20 15.92
CA ILE A 333 -7.45 -16.61 17.22
C ILE A 333 -8.57 -16.89 18.23
N ILE A 334 -9.83 -16.69 17.84
CA ILE A 334 -10.98 -16.97 18.72
C ILE A 334 -11.05 -18.46 19.04
N ALA A 335 -10.90 -19.34 18.05
CA ALA A 335 -11.05 -20.78 18.22
C ALA A 335 -9.95 -21.42 19.10
N PHE A 336 -8.70 -20.96 18.95
CA PHE A 336 -7.54 -21.61 19.57
C PHE A 336 -6.97 -20.85 20.77
N HIS A 337 -7.10 -19.53 20.86
CA HIS A 337 -6.47 -18.71 21.91
C HIS A 337 -7.45 -18.15 22.94
N SER A 338 -8.76 -18.13 22.63
CA SER A 338 -9.77 -17.63 23.56
C SER A 338 -9.95 -18.55 24.77
N THR A 339 -9.73 -18.00 25.96
CA THR A 339 -9.99 -18.69 27.23
C THR A 339 -11.48 -18.99 27.44
N TYR A 340 -12.37 -18.16 26.88
CA TYR A 340 -13.81 -18.38 26.90
C TYR A 340 -14.20 -19.63 26.09
N MET A 341 -13.71 -19.73 24.85
CA MET A 341 -14.02 -20.88 23.98
C MET A 341 -13.48 -22.18 24.55
N ARG A 342 -12.26 -22.16 25.11
CA ARG A 342 -11.70 -23.33 25.80
C ARG A 342 -12.61 -23.78 26.95
N LYS A 343 -12.97 -22.90 27.89
CA LYS A 343 -13.86 -23.24 29.02
C LYS A 343 -15.22 -23.79 28.56
N GLN A 344 -15.76 -23.25 27.47
CA GLN A 344 -17.05 -23.71 26.95
C GLN A 344 -16.97 -25.09 26.33
N PHE A 345 -15.90 -25.39 25.57
CA PHE A 345 -15.73 -26.72 24.97
C PHE A 345 -15.32 -27.78 25.99
N ASP A 346 -14.39 -27.45 26.90
CA ASP A 346 -13.93 -28.35 27.96
C ASP A 346 -15.08 -28.78 28.89
N LYS A 347 -16.18 -28.02 28.96
CA LYS A 347 -17.39 -28.39 29.73
C LYS A 347 -18.14 -29.59 29.12
N TYR A 348 -18.10 -29.75 27.80
CA TYR A 348 -18.91 -30.74 27.08
C TYR A 348 -18.07 -31.83 26.40
N ILE A 349 -16.75 -31.63 26.26
CA ILE A 349 -15.87 -32.47 25.47
C ILE A 349 -14.63 -32.81 26.30
N ASP A 350 -14.49 -34.09 26.67
CA ASP A 350 -13.32 -34.59 27.40
C ASP A 350 -12.20 -35.10 26.47
N ASN A 351 -12.51 -35.42 25.20
CA ASN A 351 -11.54 -35.96 24.25
C ASN A 351 -10.88 -34.87 23.39
N ASN A 352 -9.54 -34.86 23.34
CA ASN A 352 -8.74 -33.91 22.55
C ASN A 352 -9.08 -33.89 21.06
N ASP A 353 -9.41 -35.05 20.47
CA ASP A 353 -9.77 -35.13 19.04
C ASP A 353 -11.11 -34.46 18.76
N GLN A 354 -12.09 -34.68 19.64
CA GLN A 354 -13.40 -34.05 19.54
C GLN A 354 -13.31 -32.53 19.77
N LEU A 355 -12.40 -32.09 20.64
CA LEU A 355 -12.13 -30.68 20.89
C LEU A 355 -11.53 -29.99 19.64
N LEU A 356 -10.61 -30.67 18.94
CA LEU A 356 -10.06 -30.17 17.69
C LEU A 356 -11.15 -30.05 16.62
N VAL A 357 -11.98 -31.09 16.45
CA VAL A 357 -13.10 -31.07 15.50
C VAL A 357 -14.06 -29.92 15.82
N ALA A 358 -14.44 -29.74 17.09
CA ALA A 358 -15.33 -28.65 17.50
C ALA A 358 -14.76 -27.25 17.19
N ARG A 359 -13.45 -27.05 17.40
CA ARG A 359 -12.77 -25.79 17.05
C ARG A 359 -12.77 -25.52 15.54
N LEU A 360 -12.47 -26.54 14.72
CA LEU A 360 -12.48 -26.42 13.26
C LEU A 360 -13.90 -26.18 12.73
N LEU A 361 -14.90 -26.83 13.32
CA LEU A 361 -16.31 -26.66 12.95
C LEU A 361 -16.79 -25.24 13.29
N PHE A 362 -16.43 -24.72 14.48
CA PHE A 362 -16.67 -23.32 14.82
C PHE A 362 -16.01 -22.36 13.82
N MET A 363 -14.73 -22.59 13.48
CA MET A 363 -14.01 -21.76 12.52
C MET A 363 -14.72 -21.73 11.16
N LEU A 364 -15.15 -22.89 10.65
CA LEU A 364 -15.87 -23.01 9.38
C LEU A 364 -17.21 -22.27 9.42
N ILE A 365 -18.00 -22.41 10.48
CA ILE A 365 -19.29 -21.71 10.64
C ILE A 365 -19.07 -20.20 10.72
N PHE A 366 -18.13 -19.76 11.55
CA PHE A 366 -17.81 -18.35 11.72
C PHE A 366 -17.32 -17.72 10.41
N GLU A 367 -16.44 -18.41 9.69
CA GLU A 367 -15.93 -18.00 8.39
C GLU A 367 -17.07 -17.80 7.38
N HIS A 368 -17.94 -18.79 7.19
CA HIS A 368 -19.06 -18.70 6.25
C HIS A 368 -20.05 -17.60 6.64
N ALA A 369 -20.34 -17.45 7.94
CA ALA A 369 -21.22 -16.38 8.42
C ALA A 369 -20.64 -14.98 8.12
N VAL A 370 -19.34 -14.78 8.36
CA VAL A 370 -18.68 -13.51 8.05
C VAL A 370 -18.58 -13.29 6.54
N PHE A 371 -18.29 -14.32 5.73
CA PHE A 371 -18.28 -14.17 4.28
C PHE A 371 -19.65 -13.86 3.69
N LEU A 372 -20.73 -14.46 4.21
CA LEU A 372 -22.09 -14.07 3.85
C LEU A 372 -22.38 -12.62 4.19
N LEU A 373 -21.95 -12.14 5.36
CA LEU A 373 -22.08 -10.74 5.73
C LEU A 373 -21.27 -9.83 4.79
N LYS A 374 -20.05 -10.23 4.42
CA LYS A 374 -19.22 -9.48 3.46
C LYS A 374 -19.89 -9.40 2.09
N LEU A 375 -20.44 -10.51 1.61
CA LEU A 375 -21.21 -10.54 0.35
C LEU A 375 -22.42 -9.62 0.44
N GLY A 376 -23.14 -9.63 1.57
CA GLY A 376 -24.25 -8.71 1.83
C GLY A 376 -23.83 -7.24 1.69
N PHE A 377 -22.71 -6.84 2.27
CA PHE A 377 -22.19 -5.47 2.11
C PHE A 377 -21.75 -5.15 0.69
N ALA A 378 -21.11 -6.09 -0.01
CA ALA A 378 -20.68 -5.90 -1.39
C ALA A 378 -21.87 -5.77 -2.36
N LEU A 379 -23.00 -6.43 -2.07
CA LEU A 379 -24.23 -6.27 -2.86
C LEU A 379 -25.00 -5.00 -2.53
N LEU A 380 -24.91 -4.52 -1.28
CA LEU A 380 -25.66 -3.35 -0.82
C LEU A 380 -25.00 -2.02 -1.22
N ILE A 381 -23.68 -1.97 -1.31
CA ILE A 381 -22.93 -0.76 -1.66
C ILE A 381 -22.61 -0.82 -3.16
N PRO A 382 -23.22 0.01 -4.01
CA PRO A 382 -22.88 0.02 -5.43
C PRO A 382 -21.48 0.59 -5.66
N ASP A 383 -20.71 -0.05 -6.54
CA ASP A 383 -19.34 0.32 -6.88
C ASP A 383 -19.21 1.72 -7.50
N VAL A 384 -20.25 2.21 -8.19
CA VAL A 384 -20.26 3.54 -8.82
C VAL A 384 -21.40 4.38 -8.22
N PRO A 385 -21.13 5.62 -7.75
CA PRO A 385 -22.19 6.51 -7.29
C PRO A 385 -23.21 6.80 -8.41
N LYS A 386 -24.51 6.89 -8.06
CA LYS A 386 -25.58 7.19 -9.01
C LYS A 386 -25.30 8.46 -9.84
N ALA A 387 -24.80 9.52 -9.20
CA ALA A 387 -24.47 10.78 -9.86
C ALA A 387 -23.40 10.63 -10.95
N VAL A 388 -22.33 9.87 -10.66
CA VAL A 388 -21.23 9.61 -11.61
C VAL A 388 -21.73 8.75 -12.77
N ARG A 389 -22.55 7.72 -12.49
CA ARG A 389 -23.15 6.89 -13.54
C ARG A 389 -24.02 7.70 -14.50
N ILE A 390 -24.89 8.57 -13.97
CA ILE A 390 -25.72 9.47 -14.78
C ILE A 390 -24.85 10.42 -15.59
N ALA A 391 -23.79 10.98 -15.00
CA ALA A 391 -22.89 11.90 -15.71
C ALA A 391 -22.19 11.21 -16.90
N ILE A 392 -21.65 10.00 -16.69
CA ILE A 392 -21.04 9.19 -17.76
C ILE A 392 -22.06 8.83 -18.85
N GLU A 393 -23.26 8.40 -18.47
CA GLU A 393 -24.33 8.08 -19.43
C GLU A 393 -24.75 9.30 -20.25
N ARG A 394 -24.87 10.47 -19.60
CA ARG A 394 -25.20 11.74 -20.26
C ARG A 394 -24.12 12.19 -21.22
N GLU A 395 -22.85 12.11 -20.83
CA GLU A 395 -21.73 12.44 -21.71
C GLU A 395 -21.68 11.55 -22.94
N ASN A 396 -21.86 10.24 -22.76
CA ASN A 396 -21.95 9.28 -23.86
C ASN A 396 -23.14 9.55 -24.79
N TYR A 397 -24.27 9.99 -24.25
CA TYR A 397 -25.44 10.35 -25.04
C TYR A 397 -25.19 11.63 -25.85
N MET A 398 -24.67 12.68 -25.22
CA MET A 398 -24.31 13.94 -25.90
C MET A 398 -23.26 13.73 -26.98
N ALA A 399 -22.28 12.86 -26.74
CA ALA A 399 -21.27 12.50 -27.74
C ALA A 399 -21.89 11.82 -28.97
N ARG A 400 -22.95 11.02 -28.81
CA ARG A 400 -23.67 10.40 -29.94
C ARG A 400 -24.46 11.42 -30.74
N ILE A 401 -25.22 12.28 -30.06
CA ILE A 401 -25.96 13.38 -30.72
C ILE A 401 -25.01 14.26 -31.54
N ALA A 402 -23.88 14.65 -30.94
CA ALA A 402 -22.87 15.46 -31.61
C ALA A 402 -22.22 14.77 -32.82
N LEU A 403 -22.23 13.43 -32.89
CA LEU A 403 -21.75 12.66 -34.04
C LEU A 403 -22.83 12.49 -35.12
N GLU A 404 -24.10 12.51 -34.73
CA GLU A 404 -25.25 12.37 -35.62
C GLU A 404 -25.69 13.71 -36.24
N ASP A 405 -25.08 14.84 -35.82
CA ASP A 405 -25.47 16.21 -36.17
C ASP A 405 -26.98 16.46 -35.96
N GLU A 406 -27.61 15.72 -35.04
CA GLU A 406 -29.00 15.91 -34.64
C GLU A 406 -29.08 17.03 -33.59
N ASP A 407 -30.01 17.97 -33.76
CA ASP A 407 -30.32 18.93 -32.70
C ASP A 407 -31.11 18.18 -31.60
N PRO A 408 -30.67 18.22 -30.33
CA PRO A 408 -31.41 17.57 -29.24
C PRO A 408 -32.84 18.14 -29.19
N ALA A 409 -33.83 17.29 -28.97
CA ALA A 409 -35.22 17.75 -28.91
C ALA A 409 -35.34 18.81 -27.81
N ALA A 410 -36.01 19.93 -28.08
CA ALA A 410 -36.13 21.04 -27.14
C ALA A 410 -36.76 20.63 -25.79
N ASP A 411 -37.53 19.54 -25.79
CA ASP A 411 -38.17 18.94 -24.61
C ASP A 411 -37.21 18.03 -23.81
N GLU A 412 -36.05 17.63 -24.35
CA GLU A 412 -34.99 16.87 -23.66
C GLU A 412 -33.98 17.77 -22.93
N LEU A 413 -34.04 19.09 -23.17
CA LEU A 413 -33.30 20.11 -22.43
C LEU A 413 -34.04 20.57 -21.14
N GLU A 414 -35.08 19.84 -20.70
CA GLU A 414 -35.82 20.13 -19.49
C GLU A 414 -34.86 20.47 -18.33
N GLU A 415 -35.12 21.61 -17.68
CA GLU A 415 -34.30 22.10 -16.58
C GLU A 415 -34.07 20.97 -15.57
N ALA A 416 -32.79 20.68 -15.31
CA ALA A 416 -32.35 19.73 -14.29
C ALA A 416 -33.31 19.70 -13.09
N GLU A 417 -33.83 18.52 -12.74
CA GLU A 417 -34.68 18.34 -11.56
C GLU A 417 -34.04 19.01 -10.34
N GLU A 418 -34.83 19.40 -9.34
CA GLU A 418 -34.31 20.16 -8.18
C GLU A 418 -33.18 19.41 -7.43
N ASP A 419 -33.17 18.07 -7.51
CA ASP A 419 -32.08 17.23 -7.03
C ASP A 419 -30.84 17.22 -7.96
N ASP A 420 -31.01 17.33 -9.28
CA ASP A 420 -29.92 17.51 -10.23
C ASP A 420 -29.32 18.93 -10.16
N LYS A 421 -30.12 19.97 -9.84
CA LYS A 421 -29.62 21.32 -9.51
C LYS A 421 -28.78 21.35 -8.22
N LYS A 422 -28.93 20.38 -7.31
CA LYS A 422 -28.00 20.21 -6.18
C LYS A 422 -26.69 19.56 -6.62
N ILE A 423 -26.74 18.71 -7.65
CA ILE A 423 -25.60 17.96 -8.21
C ILE A 423 -24.82 18.80 -9.23
N TYR A 424 -25.44 19.78 -9.90
CA TYR A 424 -24.83 20.65 -10.91
C TYR A 424 -25.04 22.12 -10.56
N SER A 425 -24.02 22.96 -10.75
CA SER A 425 -24.16 24.41 -10.64
C SER A 425 -25.05 24.94 -11.78
N LEU A 426 -25.62 26.15 -11.61
CA LEU A 426 -26.35 26.87 -12.67
C LEU A 426 -25.58 27.02 -14.00
N VAL A 427 -24.27 26.72 -14.00
CA VAL A 427 -23.37 26.77 -15.17
C VAL A 427 -23.00 25.34 -15.64
N GLY A 428 -23.70 24.29 -15.19
CA GLY A 428 -23.50 22.91 -15.64
C GLY A 428 -22.29 22.19 -15.02
N SER A 429 -21.59 22.78 -14.05
CA SER A 429 -20.45 22.12 -13.39
C SER A 429 -20.92 21.22 -12.23
N LEU A 430 -20.41 19.99 -12.10
CA LEU A 430 -20.71 19.13 -10.94
C LEU A 430 -20.43 19.87 -9.61
N ASN A 431 -21.46 20.03 -8.80
CA ASN A 431 -21.47 20.60 -7.47
C ASN A 431 -21.15 19.52 -6.42
N LEU A 432 -20.02 18.84 -6.60
CA LEU A 432 -19.39 18.14 -5.48
C LEU A 432 -18.83 19.21 -4.54
N GLN A 433 -18.92 19.02 -3.22
CA GLN A 433 -18.23 19.89 -2.26
C GLN A 433 -16.72 19.83 -2.53
N LYS A 434 -16.24 20.67 -3.45
CA LYS A 434 -14.83 20.99 -3.60
C LYS A 434 -14.44 21.65 -2.29
N LEU A 435 -13.66 20.95 -1.48
CA LEU A 435 -12.93 21.56 -0.37
C LEU A 435 -12.08 22.69 -0.99
N LYS A 436 -12.60 23.92 -0.94
CA LYS A 436 -12.01 25.09 -1.59
C LYS A 436 -10.61 25.33 -1.02
N ARG A 437 -9.57 24.96 -1.77
CA ARG A 437 -8.27 25.64 -1.64
C ARG A 437 -8.44 27.05 -2.20
N VAL A 438 -8.26 28.04 -1.34
CA VAL A 438 -8.02 29.42 -1.74
C VAL A 438 -6.66 29.44 -2.47
N MET A 439 -6.68 29.47 -3.81
CA MET A 439 -5.49 29.81 -4.60
C MET A 439 -5.57 31.30 -4.94
N HIS A 440 -4.69 32.10 -4.33
CA HIS A 440 -4.37 33.43 -4.85
C HIS A 440 -3.57 33.25 -6.15
N HIS A 441 -4.18 33.62 -7.28
CA HIS A 441 -3.49 33.77 -8.55
C HIS A 441 -2.78 35.14 -8.59
N ASN A 442 -1.45 35.12 -8.78
CA ASN A 442 -0.73 36.23 -9.38
C ASN A 442 -0.41 35.84 -10.84
N HIS A 443 -0.96 36.61 -11.78
CA HIS A 443 -0.66 36.55 -13.20
C HIS A 443 0.78 37.01 -13.48
N VAL A 444 1.50 36.26 -14.32
CA VAL A 444 2.60 36.82 -15.13
C VAL A 444 2.44 36.34 -16.56
N TYR A 445 2.29 37.30 -17.47
CA TYR A 445 2.10 37.13 -18.91
C TYR A 445 3.41 36.69 -19.60
N PHE A 446 3.31 35.68 -20.47
CA PHE A 446 4.25 35.48 -21.57
C PHE A 446 3.84 36.40 -22.72
N HIS A 447 4.75 37.26 -23.17
CA HIS A 447 4.65 37.89 -24.48
C HIS A 447 5.90 37.53 -25.29
N GLU A 448 5.68 36.64 -26.24
CA GLU A 448 6.50 36.39 -27.42
C GLU A 448 6.60 37.69 -28.25
N LYS A 449 7.81 38.08 -28.65
CA LYS A 449 8.02 38.91 -29.84
C LYS A 449 9.30 38.48 -30.56
N SER A 450 9.07 37.97 -31.76
CA SER A 450 9.99 37.91 -32.88
C SER A 450 10.51 39.30 -33.27
N GLN A 451 11.83 39.48 -33.35
CA GLN A 451 12.55 40.07 -34.49
C GLN A 451 14.06 39.89 -34.29
#